data_AF-A0A4V3CN45-F1
#
_entry.id   AF-A0A4V3CN45-F1
#
_cell.length_a   1.000
_cell.length_b   1.000
_cell.length_c   1.000
_cell.angle_alpha   90.00
_cell.angle_beta   90.00
_cell.angle_gamma   90.00
#
_symmetry.space_group_name_H-M   'P 1'
#
loop_
_entity.id
_entity.type
_entity.pdbx_description
1 polymer ?
#
loop_
_entity_poly.entity_id
_entity_poly.type
_entity_poly.pdbx_seq_one_letter_code
_entity_poly.pdbx_strand_id
1 'polypeptide(L)'
;MMNKWMSGLILGSAILSVPAAANEPYQELKNQLEIFTGILTTAVGQQSDEQTKLEDFRYTYVRDQGVIYRARLGASNWRFVAPDIPEPPLPPEAPEMGEFARDMQLDVVVEQGLRSAHRILSKLSGEYSQEWFDLVEQQRDLAWDIRDGERELRDLEFQLRNAKDSDKAELTKRRNNLALEIEQLREQQAAIKAEAAALKQQLKQQQQEARQQRIETRDKTIATAEQLLSKTLCDYGVTLKSLPEDEFVTFIIEGADNSVGERRRDRVYVFSKETIDACTDDNGARQLLEQAKPYYF
;
A
#
# COMPACT_ATOMS: atom_id res chain seq x y z
N MET A 1 -62.08 56.32 -33.76
CA MET A 1 -61.39 55.98 -32.50
C MET A 1 -61.67 54.51 -32.19
N MET A 2 -60.68 53.81 -31.60
CA MET A 2 -60.59 52.34 -31.39
C MET A 2 -60.27 51.54 -32.67
N ASN A 3 -59.37 50.54 -32.71
CA ASN A 3 -58.32 50.08 -31.79
C ASN A 3 -57.30 49.27 -32.64
N LYS A 4 -56.02 49.34 -32.26
CA LYS A 4 -54.86 48.79 -33.00
C LYS A 4 -54.81 47.26 -32.97
N TRP A 5 -54.49 46.65 -34.12
CA TRP A 5 -54.06 45.27 -34.25
C TRP A 5 -52.55 45.15 -33.94
N MET A 6 -52.15 44.15 -33.15
CA MET A 6 -50.79 43.62 -33.13
C MET A 6 -50.86 42.10 -33.07
N SER A 7 -50.52 41.46 -34.18
CA SER A 7 -50.21 40.02 -34.25
C SER A 7 -48.72 39.86 -33.97
N GLY A 8 -48.38 39.16 -32.88
CA GLY A 8 -47.01 38.77 -32.55
C GLY A 8 -46.58 37.54 -33.34
N LEU A 9 -45.50 37.67 -34.11
CA LEU A 9 -44.80 36.57 -34.78
C LEU A 9 -43.70 36.06 -33.86
N ILE A 10 -43.80 34.79 -33.45
CA ILE A 10 -42.78 34.07 -32.68
C ILE A 10 -41.68 33.64 -33.66
N LEU A 11 -40.51 34.28 -33.61
CA LEU A 11 -39.29 33.75 -34.23
C LEU A 11 -38.63 32.76 -33.26
N GLY A 12 -38.74 31.47 -33.57
CA GLY A 12 -37.88 30.44 -32.99
C GLY A 12 -36.53 30.42 -33.68
N SER A 13 -35.49 30.93 -33.02
CA SER A 13 -34.10 30.71 -33.43
C SER A 13 -33.66 29.31 -33.01
N ALA A 14 -33.62 28.39 -33.96
CA ALA A 14 -32.91 27.12 -33.81
C ALA A 14 -31.40 27.40 -33.86
N ILE A 15 -30.71 27.21 -32.73
CA ILE A 15 -29.25 27.12 -32.69
C ILE A 15 -28.89 25.72 -33.14
N LEU A 16 -28.56 25.56 -34.42
CA LEU A 16 -27.87 24.37 -34.92
C LEU A 16 -26.37 24.54 -34.62
N SER A 17 -25.93 24.05 -33.47
CA SER A 17 -24.52 23.84 -33.19
C SER A 17 -24.04 22.61 -33.97
N VAL A 18 -23.29 22.85 -35.04
CA VAL A 18 -22.59 21.80 -35.80
C VAL A 18 -21.21 21.58 -35.15
N PRO A 19 -20.90 20.43 -34.52
CA PRO A 19 -19.55 20.12 -34.08
C PRO A 19 -18.84 19.34 -35.20
N ALA A 20 -18.63 19.95 -36.37
CA ALA A 20 -18.09 19.22 -37.54
C ALA A 20 -16.71 19.69 -38.01
N ALA A 21 -15.94 20.40 -37.17
CA ALA A 21 -14.55 20.79 -37.53
C ALA A 21 -13.58 20.78 -36.34
N ALA A 22 -13.90 20.08 -35.25
CA ALA A 22 -13.04 20.08 -34.06
C ALA A 22 -11.80 19.15 -34.14
N ASN A 23 -11.76 18.22 -35.12
CA ASN A 23 -10.79 17.12 -35.15
C ASN A 23 -9.72 17.19 -36.27
N GLU A 24 -9.81 18.15 -37.20
CA GLU A 24 -8.94 18.20 -38.38
C GLU A 24 -7.49 18.64 -38.11
N PRO A 25 -7.18 19.66 -37.28
CA PRO A 25 -5.81 20.19 -37.22
C PRO A 25 -4.82 19.31 -36.45
N TYR A 26 -5.27 18.23 -35.80
CA TYR A 26 -4.44 17.40 -34.92
C TYR A 26 -4.21 15.97 -35.41
N GLN A 27 -4.67 15.60 -36.61
CA GLN A 27 -4.50 14.22 -37.12
C GLN A 27 -3.02 13.82 -37.24
N GLU A 28 -2.19 14.72 -37.77
CA GLU A 28 -0.76 14.48 -37.91
C GLU A 28 -0.07 14.36 -36.55
N LEU A 29 -0.37 15.27 -35.61
CA LEU A 29 0.12 15.19 -34.24
C LEU A 29 -0.30 13.88 -33.58
N LYS A 30 -1.56 13.47 -33.73
CA LYS A 30 -2.08 12.22 -33.17
C LYS A 30 -1.27 11.02 -33.70
N ASN A 31 -1.03 10.94 -35.00
CA ASN A 31 -0.23 9.87 -35.60
C ASN A 31 1.20 9.83 -35.03
N GLN A 32 1.84 10.99 -34.88
CA GLN A 32 3.17 11.09 -34.28
C GLN A 32 3.18 10.63 -32.81
N LEU A 33 2.17 11.00 -32.02
CA LEU A 33 2.04 10.58 -30.63
C LEU A 33 1.79 9.06 -30.51
N GLU A 34 1.01 8.46 -31.42
CA GLU A 34 0.81 7.00 -31.46
C GLU A 34 2.11 6.26 -31.79
N ILE A 35 2.87 6.73 -32.78
CA ILE A 35 4.18 6.17 -33.14
C ILE A 35 5.13 6.27 -31.96
N PHE A 36 5.23 7.45 -31.34
CA PHE A 36 6.10 7.66 -30.19
C PHE A 36 5.70 6.78 -28.99
N THR A 37 4.40 6.57 -28.75
CA THR A 37 3.91 5.61 -27.74
C THR A 37 4.34 4.18 -28.05
N GLY A 38 4.31 3.78 -29.32
CA GLY A 38 4.82 2.48 -29.77
C GLY A 38 6.32 2.32 -29.56
N ILE A 39 7.10 3.38 -29.79
CA ILE A 39 8.54 3.41 -29.52
C ILE A 39 8.81 3.28 -28.02
N LEU A 40 8.14 4.06 -27.17
CA LEU A 40 8.26 3.95 -25.71
C LEU A 40 7.98 2.52 -25.22
N THR A 41 6.89 1.93 -25.69
CA THR A 41 6.49 0.56 -25.35
C THR A 41 7.56 -0.45 -25.78
N THR A 42 8.14 -0.25 -26.97
CA THR A 42 9.20 -1.14 -27.50
C THR A 42 10.52 -0.97 -26.77
N ALA A 43 10.91 0.28 -26.47
CA ALA A 43 12.13 0.59 -25.74
C ALA A 43 12.13 -0.03 -24.35
N VAL A 44 10.98 -0.01 -23.67
CA VAL A 44 10.81 -0.70 -22.38
C VAL A 44 10.80 -2.22 -22.54
N GLY A 45 10.15 -2.75 -23.58
CA GLY A 45 10.11 -4.20 -23.85
C GLY A 45 11.46 -4.81 -24.19
N GLN A 46 12.40 -4.03 -24.74
CA GLN A 46 13.77 -4.46 -25.03
C GLN A 46 14.67 -4.50 -23.79
N GLN A 47 14.25 -3.89 -22.69
CA GLN A 47 15.00 -3.95 -21.44
C GLN A 47 14.87 -5.34 -20.83
N SER A 48 15.99 -6.03 -20.68
CA SER A 48 16.07 -7.44 -20.29
C SER A 48 15.64 -7.75 -18.85
N ASP A 49 15.37 -6.72 -18.06
CA ASP A 49 15.12 -6.85 -16.62
C ASP A 49 13.61 -6.75 -16.34
N GLU A 50 12.98 -7.90 -16.09
CA GLU A 50 11.54 -8.00 -15.86
C GLU A 50 11.05 -7.20 -14.65
N GLN A 51 11.94 -6.89 -13.71
CA GLN A 51 11.61 -6.16 -12.47
C GLN A 51 11.54 -4.64 -12.66
N THR A 52 11.87 -4.15 -13.86
CA THR A 52 12.14 -2.74 -14.14
C THR A 52 11.20 -2.16 -15.21
N LYS A 53 10.13 -2.90 -15.55
CA LYS A 53 9.27 -2.58 -16.68
C LYS A 53 8.32 -1.43 -16.34
N LEU A 54 8.39 -0.35 -17.11
CA LEU A 54 7.27 0.58 -17.21
C LEU A 54 6.15 -0.06 -18.02
N GLU A 55 4.92 0.11 -17.59
CA GLU A 55 3.74 -0.49 -18.22
C GLU A 55 2.65 0.56 -18.44
N ASP A 56 1.66 0.21 -19.26
CA ASP A 56 0.43 0.99 -19.46
C ASP A 56 0.71 2.44 -19.90
N PHE A 57 1.54 2.60 -20.94
CA PHE A 57 1.78 3.91 -21.54
C PHE A 57 0.50 4.47 -22.16
N ARG A 58 0.01 5.57 -21.60
CA ARG A 58 -1.16 6.31 -22.07
C ARG A 58 -0.77 7.75 -22.31
N TYR A 59 -1.34 8.39 -23.33
CA TYR A 59 -1.10 9.80 -23.59
C TYR A 59 -2.41 10.59 -23.64
N THR A 60 -2.32 11.88 -23.33
CA THR A 60 -3.42 12.82 -23.47
C THR A 60 -2.86 14.14 -23.96
N TYR A 61 -3.38 14.65 -25.07
CA TYR A 61 -3.02 15.97 -25.58
C TYR A 61 -3.92 17.04 -24.97
N VAL A 62 -3.31 18.12 -24.49
CA VAL A 62 -3.98 19.30 -23.93
C VAL A 62 -3.50 20.51 -24.73
N ARG A 63 -4.44 21.13 -25.46
CA ARG A 63 -4.16 22.28 -26.31
C ARG A 63 -3.49 23.43 -25.52
N ASP A 64 -2.45 24.02 -26.10
CA ASP A 64 -1.64 25.10 -25.53
C ASP A 64 -0.86 24.70 -24.26
N GLN A 65 -0.79 23.41 -23.94
CA GLN A 65 -0.05 22.85 -22.79
C GLN A 65 0.85 21.69 -23.23
N GLY A 66 0.47 20.97 -24.28
CA GLY A 66 1.21 19.87 -24.86
C GLY A 66 0.68 18.49 -24.47
N VAL A 67 1.56 17.50 -24.42
CA VAL A 67 1.18 16.09 -24.23
C VAL A 67 1.56 15.59 -22.83
N ILE A 68 0.65 14.85 -22.21
CA ILE A 68 0.85 14.18 -20.94
C ILE A 68 0.88 12.68 -21.16
N TYR A 69 2.04 12.08 -20.99
CA TYR A 69 2.24 10.64 -20.89
C TYR A 69 2.07 10.18 -19.45
N ARG A 70 1.34 9.08 -19.26
CA ARG A 70 1.24 8.36 -18.00
C ARG A 70 1.78 6.96 -18.20
N ALA A 71 2.59 6.51 -17.26
CA ALA A 71 3.11 5.15 -17.21
C ALA A 71 3.08 4.66 -15.78
N ARG A 72 2.95 3.34 -15.60
CA ARG A 72 2.99 2.68 -14.29
C ARG A 72 4.30 1.96 -14.13
N LEU A 73 4.85 1.96 -12.92
CA LEU A 73 5.91 1.01 -12.59
C LEU A 73 5.27 -0.38 -12.49
N GLY A 74 5.74 -1.31 -13.33
CA GLY A 74 5.37 -2.70 -13.26
C GLY A 74 5.61 -3.21 -11.83
N ALA A 75 4.61 -3.90 -11.29
CA ALA A 75 4.79 -4.55 -10.01
C ALA A 75 5.78 -5.70 -10.22
N SER A 76 6.88 -5.71 -9.46
CA SER A 76 7.67 -6.93 -9.30
C SER A 76 6.71 -8.06 -8.93
N ASN A 77 6.80 -9.19 -9.63
CA ASN A 77 6.08 -10.44 -9.38
C ASN A 77 6.40 -11.06 -8.01
N TRP A 78 6.77 -10.27 -7.00
CA TRP A 78 6.49 -10.57 -5.61
C TRP A 78 4.98 -10.63 -5.39
N ARG A 79 4.40 -11.71 -5.92
CA ARG A 79 3.44 -12.51 -5.19
C ARG A 79 4.08 -12.72 -3.82
N PHE A 80 3.60 -11.96 -2.84
CA PHE A 80 3.38 -12.60 -1.56
C PHE A 80 2.69 -13.91 -1.92
N VAL A 81 3.30 -15.03 -1.60
CA VAL A 81 2.56 -16.28 -1.48
C VAL A 81 1.62 -16.04 -0.29
N ALA A 82 0.56 -15.27 -0.52
CA ALA A 82 -0.70 -15.52 0.13
C ALA A 82 -1.07 -16.90 -0.41
N PRO A 83 -1.03 -17.97 0.40
CA PRO A 83 -1.69 -19.20 -0.02
C PRO A 83 -3.13 -18.81 -0.42
N ASP A 84 -3.67 -19.48 -1.43
CA ASP A 84 -5.09 -19.38 -1.82
C ASP A 84 -5.93 -19.68 -0.58
N ILE A 85 -6.21 -18.65 0.22
CA ILE A 85 -7.15 -18.71 1.32
C ILE A 85 -8.46 -18.32 0.65
N PRO A 86 -9.44 -19.24 0.55
CA PRO A 86 -10.77 -18.87 0.06
C PRO A 86 -11.21 -17.64 0.83
N GLU A 87 -11.68 -16.62 0.09
CA GLU A 87 -12.19 -15.38 0.69
C GLU A 87 -13.08 -15.77 1.88
N PRO A 88 -12.73 -15.37 3.11
CA PRO A 88 -13.57 -15.70 4.25
C PRO A 88 -14.97 -15.16 3.93
N PRO A 89 -16.03 -15.96 4.13
CA PRO A 89 -17.37 -15.52 3.82
C PRO A 89 -17.60 -14.18 4.51
N LEU A 90 -18.06 -13.19 3.74
CA LEU A 90 -18.37 -11.87 4.26
C LEU A 90 -19.18 -12.04 5.54
N PRO A 91 -18.75 -11.45 6.67
CA PRO A 91 -19.53 -11.52 7.90
C PRO A 91 -20.92 -10.96 7.57
N PRO A 92 -21.99 -11.60 8.07
CA PRO A 92 -23.34 -11.08 7.86
C PRO A 92 -23.36 -9.61 8.29
N GLU A 93 -23.94 -8.75 7.45
CA GLU A 93 -24.04 -7.31 7.70
C GLU A 93 -24.53 -7.10 9.14
N ALA A 94 -23.63 -6.56 9.97
CA ALA A 94 -23.99 -6.25 11.34
C ALA A 94 -25.08 -5.17 11.29
N PRO A 95 -26.21 -5.33 12.01
CA PRO A 95 -27.21 -4.28 12.09
C PRO A 95 -26.55 -3.00 12.60
N GLU A 96 -26.94 -1.87 12.01
CA GLU A 96 -26.38 -0.54 12.27
C GLU A 96 -26.09 -0.35 13.76
N MET A 97 -24.81 -0.13 14.07
CA MET A 97 -24.33 0.17 15.42
C MET A 97 -24.88 1.53 15.83
N GLY A 98 -26.10 1.53 16.39
CA GLY A 98 -26.65 2.64 17.15
C GLY A 98 -25.77 2.95 18.36
N GLU A 99 -25.99 4.13 18.96
CA GLU A 99 -25.21 4.76 20.05
C GLU A 99 -24.83 3.86 21.26
N PHE A 100 -25.34 2.63 21.32
CA PHE A 100 -25.08 1.59 22.30
C PHE A 100 -23.62 1.13 22.40
N ALA A 101 -22.80 1.31 21.34
CA ALA A 101 -21.36 1.03 21.40
C ALA A 101 -20.58 1.94 22.36
N ARG A 102 -21.21 3.02 22.86
CA ARG A 102 -20.58 4.00 23.76
C ARG A 102 -20.67 3.64 25.24
N ASP A 103 -21.50 2.68 25.63
CA ASP A 103 -21.67 2.26 27.04
C ASP A 103 -21.15 0.82 27.20
N MET A 104 -20.03 0.69 27.92
CA MET A 104 -19.22 -0.52 27.98
C MET A 104 -19.95 -1.72 28.60
N GLN A 105 -19.97 -2.85 27.89
CA GLN A 105 -19.73 -4.19 28.46
C GLN A 105 -19.62 -5.22 27.34
N LEU A 106 -18.41 -5.35 26.78
CA LEU A 106 -18.12 -6.37 25.78
C LEU A 106 -17.73 -7.68 26.46
N ASP A 107 -18.71 -8.58 26.52
CA ASP A 107 -18.56 -9.95 26.95
C ASP A 107 -17.57 -10.74 26.06
N VAL A 108 -16.93 -11.72 26.69
CA VAL A 108 -15.79 -12.58 26.30
C VAL A 108 -15.82 -13.17 24.87
N VAL A 109 -16.94 -13.09 24.15
CA VAL A 109 -17.16 -13.67 22.81
C VAL A 109 -16.53 -12.83 21.69
N VAL A 110 -16.32 -11.52 21.88
CA VAL A 110 -15.75 -10.63 20.85
C VAL A 110 -14.22 -10.72 20.77
N GLU A 111 -13.57 -11.23 21.81
CA GLU A 111 -12.11 -11.31 21.89
C GLU A 111 -11.52 -12.36 20.94
N GLN A 112 -12.19 -13.51 20.77
CA GLN A 112 -11.72 -14.58 19.87
C GLN A 112 -11.78 -14.16 18.39
N GLY A 113 -12.83 -13.44 17.99
CA GLY A 113 -12.99 -12.92 16.63
C GLY A 113 -11.98 -11.83 16.27
N LEU A 114 -11.67 -10.94 17.21
CA LEU A 114 -10.63 -9.94 17.04
C LEU A 114 -9.22 -10.55 17.02
N ARG A 115 -8.98 -11.62 17.80
CA ARG A 115 -7.69 -12.34 17.82
C ARG A 115 -7.43 -13.10 16.54
N SER A 116 -8.43 -13.79 15.98
CA SER A 116 -8.29 -14.46 14.69
C SER A 116 -8.05 -13.44 13.57
N ALA A 117 -8.80 -12.32 13.57
CA ALA A 117 -8.59 -11.22 12.65
C ALA A 117 -7.19 -10.61 12.79
N HIS A 118 -6.72 -10.36 14.02
CA HIS A 118 -5.36 -9.85 14.26
C HIS A 118 -4.29 -10.86 13.84
N ARG A 119 -4.48 -12.17 14.09
CA ARG A 119 -3.54 -13.22 13.65
C ARG A 119 -3.46 -13.29 12.13
N ILE A 120 -4.59 -13.16 11.44
CA ILE A 120 -4.66 -13.14 9.97
C ILE A 120 -4.02 -11.88 9.42
N LEU A 121 -4.36 -10.70 9.96
CA LEU A 121 -3.82 -9.41 9.52
C LEU A 121 -2.30 -9.32 9.72
N SER A 122 -1.81 -9.80 10.86
CA SER A 122 -0.38 -9.83 11.19
C SER A 122 0.40 -10.84 10.34
N LYS A 123 -0.22 -11.95 9.92
CA LYS A 123 0.36 -12.87 8.94
C LYS A 123 0.41 -12.23 7.55
N LEU A 124 -0.65 -11.52 7.14
CA LEU A 124 -0.74 -10.81 5.87
C LEU A 124 0.25 -9.64 5.79
N SER A 125 0.45 -8.91 6.89
CA SER A 125 1.43 -7.82 6.98
C SER A 125 2.88 -8.34 7.10
N GLY A 126 3.06 -9.63 7.38
CA GLY A 126 4.36 -10.23 7.68
C GLY A 126 4.98 -9.71 8.98
N GLU A 127 4.18 -9.10 9.86
CA GLU A 127 4.65 -8.46 11.08
C GLU A 127 4.94 -9.48 12.19
N TYR A 128 4.21 -10.60 12.21
CA TYR A 128 4.38 -11.67 13.21
C TYR A 128 4.34 -13.07 12.58
N SER A 129 5.25 -13.95 13.04
CA SER A 129 5.32 -15.36 12.61
C SER A 129 4.31 -16.24 13.36
N GLN A 130 4.05 -17.46 12.87
CA GLN A 130 3.22 -18.45 13.58
C GLN A 130 3.79 -18.77 14.97
N GLU A 131 5.11 -18.96 15.03
CA GLU A 131 5.88 -19.19 16.25
C GLU A 131 5.67 -18.08 17.29
N TRP A 132 5.61 -16.81 16.88
CA TRP A 132 5.30 -15.71 17.80
C TRP A 132 3.92 -15.85 18.45
N PHE A 133 2.91 -16.24 17.66
CA PHE A 133 1.56 -16.46 18.20
C PHE A 133 1.51 -17.65 19.14
N ASP A 134 2.25 -18.72 18.85
CA ASP A 134 2.29 -19.92 19.68
C ASP A 134 2.95 -19.62 21.03
N LEU A 135 4.01 -18.80 21.05
CA LEU A 135 4.63 -18.31 22.29
C LEU A 135 3.69 -17.43 23.13
N VAL A 136 2.90 -16.56 22.48
CA VAL A 136 1.90 -15.72 23.17
C VAL A 136 0.77 -16.57 23.75
N GLU A 137 0.35 -17.61 23.05
CA GLU A 137 -0.64 -18.58 23.53
C GLU A 137 -0.12 -19.34 24.75
N GLN A 138 1.10 -19.90 24.68
CA GLN A 138 1.73 -20.57 25.82
C GLN A 138 1.88 -19.63 27.02
N GLN A 139 2.26 -18.37 26.80
CA GLN A 139 2.35 -17.37 27.87
C GLN A 139 1.00 -17.17 28.56
N ARG A 140 -0.08 -17.12 27.78
CA ARG A 140 -1.44 -16.95 28.29
C ARG A 140 -1.86 -18.18 29.11
N ASP A 141 -1.63 -19.38 28.59
CA ASP A 141 -2.05 -20.62 29.23
C ASP A 141 -1.30 -20.80 30.56
N LEU A 142 0.02 -20.55 30.59
CA LEU A 142 0.79 -20.49 31.84
C LEU A 142 0.26 -19.43 32.81
N ALA A 143 -0.22 -18.28 32.31
CA ALA A 143 -0.82 -17.25 33.16
C ALA A 143 -2.16 -17.70 33.77
N TRP A 144 -2.91 -18.59 33.11
CA TRP A 144 -4.10 -19.22 33.68
C TRP A 144 -3.71 -20.23 34.74
N ASP A 145 -2.77 -21.12 34.44
CA ASP A 145 -2.30 -22.14 35.38
C ASP A 145 -1.75 -21.53 36.67
N ILE A 146 -0.94 -20.46 36.56
CA ILE A 146 -0.44 -19.72 37.72
C ILE A 146 -1.60 -19.12 38.53
N ARG A 147 -2.59 -18.50 37.88
CA ARG A 147 -3.73 -17.90 38.57
C ARG A 147 -4.60 -18.93 39.28
N ASP A 148 -4.82 -20.08 38.66
CA ASP A 148 -5.61 -21.17 39.25
C ASP A 148 -4.84 -21.83 40.39
N GLY A 149 -3.52 -22.05 40.25
CA GLY A 149 -2.66 -22.46 41.34
C GLY A 149 -2.67 -21.46 42.51
N GLU A 150 -2.63 -20.16 42.26
CA GLU A 150 -2.73 -19.12 43.30
C GLU A 150 -4.10 -19.07 44.00
N ARG A 151 -5.18 -19.46 43.30
CA ARG A 151 -6.51 -19.63 43.92
C ARG A 151 -6.51 -20.84 44.83
N GLU A 152 -6.05 -21.99 44.35
CA GLU A 152 -5.97 -23.22 45.14
C GLU A 152 -5.04 -23.06 46.36
N LEU A 153 -3.93 -22.33 46.21
CA LEU A 153 -3.02 -22.04 47.32
C LEU A 153 -3.74 -21.26 48.43
N ARG A 154 -4.54 -20.25 48.06
CA ARG A 154 -5.36 -19.48 49.03
C ARG A 154 -6.43 -20.34 49.70
N ASP A 155 -7.03 -21.26 48.96
CA ASP A 155 -8.01 -22.20 49.51
C ASP A 155 -7.35 -23.18 50.50
N LEU A 156 -6.16 -23.70 50.18
CA LEU A 156 -5.37 -24.54 51.08
C LEU A 156 -4.93 -23.78 52.35
N GLU A 157 -4.55 -22.50 52.22
CA GLU A 157 -4.26 -21.64 53.37
C GLU A 157 -5.48 -21.40 54.25
N PHE A 158 -6.65 -21.22 53.64
CA PHE A 158 -7.91 -21.12 54.38
C PHE A 158 -8.26 -22.44 55.10
N GLN A 159 -8.10 -23.58 54.45
CA GLN A 159 -8.31 -24.89 55.06
C GLN A 159 -7.34 -25.11 56.23
N LEU A 160 -6.05 -24.78 56.07
CA LEU A 160 -5.04 -24.90 57.12
C LEU A 160 -5.39 -24.11 58.39
N ARG A 161 -5.93 -22.90 58.23
CA ARG A 161 -6.36 -22.06 59.37
C ARG A 161 -7.53 -22.68 60.16
N ASN A 162 -8.36 -23.48 59.50
CA ASN A 162 -9.58 -24.05 60.08
C ASN A 162 -9.47 -25.57 60.36
N ALA A 163 -8.35 -26.21 59.99
CA ALA A 163 -8.15 -27.65 60.09
C ALA A 163 -7.82 -28.11 61.52
N LYS A 164 -8.21 -29.35 61.83
CA LYS A 164 -7.78 -30.06 63.05
C LYS A 164 -6.31 -30.48 62.94
N ASP A 165 -5.64 -30.69 64.07
CA ASP A 165 -4.20 -31.00 64.10
C ASP A 165 -3.82 -32.27 63.32
N SER A 166 -4.75 -33.22 63.18
CA SER A 166 -4.55 -34.44 62.37
C SER A 166 -4.34 -34.16 60.88
N ASP A 167 -4.95 -33.10 60.34
CA ASP A 167 -5.05 -32.86 58.90
C ASP A 167 -4.05 -31.78 58.43
N LYS A 168 -3.51 -31.00 59.38
CA LYS A 168 -2.55 -29.91 59.12
C LYS A 168 -1.27 -30.38 58.42
N ALA A 169 -0.77 -31.56 58.77
CA ALA A 169 0.47 -32.08 58.18
C ALA A 169 0.31 -32.34 56.68
N GLU A 170 -0.80 -32.95 56.26
CA GLU A 170 -1.07 -33.23 54.86
C GLU A 170 -1.35 -31.95 54.06
N LEU A 171 -2.19 -31.05 54.60
CA LEU A 171 -2.49 -29.77 53.97
C LEU A 171 -1.23 -28.89 53.81
N THR A 172 -0.31 -28.92 54.78
CA THR A 172 0.96 -28.18 54.70
C THR A 172 1.84 -28.73 53.57
N LYS A 173 1.88 -30.06 53.41
CA LYS A 173 2.63 -30.70 52.33
C LYS A 173 2.04 -30.32 50.96
N ARG A 174 0.71 -30.37 50.81
CA ARG A 174 0.03 -29.97 49.56
C ARG A 174 0.29 -28.51 49.21
N ARG A 175 0.16 -27.60 50.19
CA ARG A 175 0.48 -26.17 50.03
C ARG A 175 1.92 -25.95 49.54
N ASN A 176 2.89 -26.61 50.18
CA ASN A 176 4.30 -26.44 49.82
C ASN A 176 4.60 -26.98 48.41
N ASN A 177 4.02 -28.12 48.04
CA ASN A 177 4.17 -28.68 46.70
C ASN A 177 3.58 -27.75 45.64
N LEU A 178 2.37 -27.25 45.88
CA LEU A 178 1.70 -26.31 44.96
C LEU A 178 2.47 -25.00 44.83
N ALA A 179 3.04 -24.48 45.93
CA ALA A 179 3.88 -23.28 45.88
C ALA A 179 5.13 -23.50 45.02
N LEU A 180 5.77 -24.68 45.10
CA LEU A 180 6.92 -25.03 44.24
C LEU A 180 6.51 -25.12 42.76
N GLU A 181 5.35 -25.71 42.46
CA GLU A 181 4.81 -25.81 41.10
C GLU A 181 4.52 -24.43 40.50
N ILE A 182 3.92 -23.52 41.27
CA ILE A 182 3.69 -22.14 40.84
C ILE A 182 5.00 -21.42 40.51
N GLU A 183 6.05 -21.59 41.33
CA GLU A 183 7.37 -21.00 41.03
C GLU A 183 7.97 -21.57 39.74
N GLN A 184 7.85 -22.87 39.50
CA GLN A 184 8.29 -23.48 38.23
C GLN A 184 7.53 -22.93 37.02
N LEU A 185 6.21 -22.76 37.13
CA LEU A 185 5.39 -22.15 36.07
C LEU A 185 5.80 -20.68 35.82
N ARG A 186 6.15 -19.93 36.87
CA ARG A 186 6.66 -18.55 36.76
C ARG A 186 8.01 -18.49 36.04
N GLU A 187 8.92 -19.42 36.34
CA GLU A 187 10.20 -19.53 35.62
C GLU A 187 9.99 -19.83 34.13
N GLN A 188 9.10 -20.76 33.80
CA GLN A 188 8.73 -21.08 32.41
C GLN A 188 8.10 -19.88 31.70
N GLN A 189 7.19 -19.16 32.37
CA GLN A 189 6.57 -17.95 31.82
C GLN A 189 7.61 -16.85 31.55
N ALA A 190 8.59 -16.68 32.43
CA ALA A 190 9.68 -15.73 32.24
C ALA A 190 10.56 -16.10 31.03
N ALA A 191 10.88 -17.39 30.85
CA ALA A 191 11.65 -17.88 29.72
C ALA A 191 10.93 -17.62 28.38
N ILE A 192 9.66 -18.02 28.27
CA ILE A 192 8.83 -17.82 27.06
C ILE A 192 8.67 -16.33 26.74
N LYS A 193 8.52 -15.49 27.77
CA LYS A 193 8.44 -14.03 27.58
C LYS A 193 9.73 -13.46 27.00
N ALA A 194 10.89 -13.94 27.44
CA ALA A 194 12.18 -13.51 26.91
C ALA A 194 12.35 -13.95 25.44
N GLU A 195 11.97 -15.18 25.13
CA GLU A 195 11.99 -15.72 23.76
C GLU A 195 11.08 -14.94 22.81
N ALA A 196 9.83 -14.70 23.20
CA ALA A 196 8.88 -13.92 22.41
C ALA A 196 9.36 -12.49 22.15
N ALA A 197 10.04 -11.88 23.13
CA ALA A 197 10.63 -10.55 22.98
C ALA A 197 11.80 -10.54 22.00
N ALA A 198 12.67 -11.56 22.06
CA ALA A 198 13.79 -11.72 21.12
C ALA A 198 13.29 -11.94 19.69
N LEU A 199 12.33 -12.84 19.50
CA LEU A 199 11.74 -13.13 18.19
C LEU A 199 11.09 -11.88 17.59
N LYS A 200 10.35 -11.10 18.40
CA LYS A 200 9.76 -9.83 17.96
C LYS A 200 10.83 -8.83 17.48
N GLN A 201 11.96 -8.72 18.18
CA GLN A 201 13.05 -7.83 17.76
C GLN A 201 13.67 -8.28 16.45
N GLN A 202 13.90 -9.58 16.29
CA GLN A 202 14.46 -10.15 15.06
C GLN A 202 13.55 -9.92 13.85
N LEU A 203 12.25 -10.18 13.99
CA LEU A 203 11.26 -9.93 12.92
C LEU A 203 11.21 -8.45 12.54
N LYS A 204 11.26 -7.54 13.52
CA LYS A 204 11.29 -6.10 13.26
C LYS A 204 12.55 -5.68 12.49
N GLN A 205 13.71 -6.23 12.83
CA GLN A 205 14.96 -5.96 12.12
C GLN A 205 14.91 -6.47 10.68
N GLN A 206 14.49 -7.72 10.47
CA GLN A 206 14.32 -8.30 9.13
C GLN A 206 13.34 -7.49 8.28
N GLN A 207 12.24 -7.02 8.86
CA GLN A 207 11.27 -6.18 8.17
C GLN A 207 11.87 -4.82 7.77
N GLN A 208 12.67 -4.20 8.64
CA GLN A 208 13.35 -2.95 8.35
C GLN A 208 14.38 -3.11 7.23
N GLU A 209 15.17 -4.18 7.26
CA GLU A 209 16.14 -4.51 6.21
C GLU A 209 15.43 -4.78 4.88
N ALA A 210 14.39 -5.61 4.88
CA ALA A 210 13.59 -5.89 3.68
C ALA A 210 12.92 -4.62 3.14
N ARG A 211 12.45 -3.71 4.02
CA ARG A 211 11.90 -2.41 3.62
C ARG A 211 12.97 -1.53 2.98
N GLN A 212 14.18 -1.51 3.54
CA GLN A 212 15.29 -0.73 3.01
C GLN A 212 15.72 -1.25 1.63
N GLN A 213 15.88 -2.56 1.49
CA GLN A 213 16.16 -3.19 0.19
C GLN A 213 15.07 -2.90 -0.84
N ARG A 214 13.80 -2.90 -0.43
CA ARG A 214 12.67 -2.54 -1.32
C ARG A 214 12.77 -1.10 -1.80
N ILE A 215 13.13 -0.16 -0.92
CA ILE A 215 13.31 1.25 -1.28
C ILE A 215 14.48 1.38 -2.25
N GLU A 216 15.62 0.78 -1.95
CA GLU A 216 16.82 0.85 -2.80
C GLU A 216 16.60 0.23 -4.20
N THR A 217 15.95 -0.93 -4.27
CA THR A 217 15.60 -1.55 -5.55
C THR A 217 14.63 -0.66 -6.32
N ARG A 218 13.63 -0.08 -5.66
CA ARG A 218 12.66 0.82 -6.28
C ARG A 218 13.29 2.10 -6.79
N ASP A 219 14.21 2.70 -6.03
CA ASP A 219 14.99 3.87 -6.43
C ASP A 219 15.80 3.59 -7.70
N LYS A 220 16.46 2.43 -7.73
CA LYS A 220 17.17 1.98 -8.94
C LYS A 220 16.21 1.82 -10.12
N THR A 221 15.07 1.18 -9.91
CA THR A 221 14.04 1.02 -10.96
C THR A 221 13.55 2.35 -11.49
N ILE A 222 13.27 3.31 -10.60
CA ILE A 222 12.83 4.66 -10.99
C ILE A 222 13.94 5.38 -11.77
N ALA A 223 15.19 5.31 -11.32
CA ALA A 223 16.33 5.92 -12.02
C ALA A 223 16.56 5.29 -13.41
N THR A 224 16.40 3.97 -13.56
CA THR A 224 16.49 3.32 -14.88
C THR A 224 15.34 3.72 -15.79
N ALA A 225 14.12 3.80 -15.25
CA ALA A 225 12.96 4.31 -15.98
C ALA A 225 13.18 5.75 -16.48
N GLU A 226 13.70 6.63 -15.61
CA GLU A 226 14.04 8.01 -15.98
C GLU A 226 15.04 8.08 -17.14
N GLN A 227 16.13 7.30 -17.06
CA GLN A 227 17.15 7.25 -18.11
C GLN A 227 16.60 6.74 -19.43
N LEU A 228 15.74 5.73 -19.39
CA LEU A 228 15.11 5.18 -20.58
C LEU A 228 14.16 6.21 -21.21
N LEU A 229 13.34 6.89 -20.41
CA LEU A 229 12.43 7.91 -20.89
C LEU A 229 13.18 9.09 -21.49
N SER A 230 14.22 9.59 -20.80
CA SER A 230 15.01 10.72 -21.27
C SER A 230 15.78 10.38 -22.56
N LYS A 231 16.35 9.17 -22.65
CA LYS A 231 17.01 8.69 -23.86
C LYS A 231 16.03 8.53 -25.02
N THR A 232 14.90 7.87 -24.78
CA THR A 232 13.87 7.70 -25.82
C THR A 232 13.33 9.05 -26.31
N LEU A 233 13.14 9.99 -25.39
CA LEU A 233 12.71 11.34 -25.71
C LEU A 233 13.78 12.12 -26.47
N CYS A 234 15.07 11.93 -26.17
CA CYS A 234 16.17 12.53 -26.92
C CYS A 234 16.26 11.97 -28.34
N ASP A 235 16.24 10.63 -28.46
CA ASP A 235 16.44 9.92 -29.73
C ASP A 235 15.27 10.14 -30.71
N TYR A 236 14.04 10.22 -30.18
CA TYR A 236 12.82 10.23 -30.99
C TYR A 236 11.92 11.45 -30.77
N GLY A 237 12.16 12.28 -29.76
CA GLY A 237 11.31 13.45 -29.48
C GLY A 237 11.29 14.48 -30.61
N VAL A 238 12.38 14.58 -31.37
CA VAL A 238 12.46 15.45 -32.57
C VAL A 238 11.47 15.03 -33.68
N THR A 239 10.90 13.83 -33.60
CA THR A 239 9.87 13.36 -34.54
C THR A 239 8.50 13.98 -34.28
N LEU A 240 8.28 14.59 -33.11
CA LEU A 240 7.06 15.29 -32.73
C LEU A 240 6.99 16.70 -33.35
N LYS A 241 7.17 16.79 -34.67
CA LYS A 241 7.24 18.07 -35.42
C LYS A 241 5.93 18.83 -35.44
N SER A 242 4.82 18.13 -35.25
CA SER A 242 3.49 18.73 -35.21
C SER A 242 3.10 19.22 -33.82
N LEU A 243 3.97 19.03 -32.82
CA LEU A 243 3.81 19.65 -31.51
C LEU A 243 4.37 21.09 -31.58
N PRO A 244 3.58 22.11 -31.22
CA PRO A 244 4.05 23.50 -31.13
C PRO A 244 5.29 23.67 -30.26
N GLU A 245 6.15 24.64 -30.61
CA GLU A 245 7.42 24.91 -29.94
C GLU A 245 7.26 25.45 -28.50
N ASP A 246 6.12 26.07 -28.21
CA ASP A 246 5.77 26.61 -26.89
C ASP A 246 5.06 25.60 -25.97
N GLU A 247 4.85 24.37 -26.44
CA GLU A 247 4.19 23.30 -25.68
C GLU A 247 5.18 22.33 -25.00
N PHE A 248 4.66 21.51 -24.08
CA PHE A 248 5.47 20.64 -23.23
C PHE A 248 5.17 19.15 -23.47
N VAL A 249 6.18 18.32 -23.26
CA VAL A 249 6.02 16.87 -23.09
C VAL A 249 6.15 16.55 -21.61
N THR A 250 5.08 16.06 -21.00
CA THR A 250 5.03 15.70 -19.58
C THR A 250 5.01 14.19 -19.44
N PHE A 251 5.84 13.63 -18.58
CA PHE A 251 5.77 12.23 -18.16
C PHE A 251 5.36 12.13 -16.70
N ILE A 252 4.33 11.33 -16.43
CA ILE A 252 3.84 10.99 -15.09
C ILE A 252 4.13 9.52 -14.87
N ILE A 253 5.02 9.22 -13.92
CA ILE A 253 5.26 7.86 -13.46
C ILE A 253 4.39 7.63 -12.23
N GLU A 254 3.31 6.87 -12.42
CA GLU A 254 2.29 6.64 -11.40
C GLU A 254 2.90 5.88 -10.20
N GLY A 255 2.70 6.44 -9.01
CA GLY A 255 3.19 5.89 -7.75
C GLY A 255 4.71 5.82 -7.60
N ALA A 256 5.50 6.57 -8.39
CA ALA A 256 6.97 6.60 -8.34
C ALA A 256 7.54 7.40 -7.15
N ASP A 257 7.01 7.15 -5.96
CA ASP A 257 7.50 7.65 -4.67
C ASP A 257 7.84 6.47 -3.74
N ASN A 258 8.74 6.71 -2.80
CA ASN A 258 9.11 5.83 -1.70
C ASN A 258 8.32 6.12 -0.40
N SER A 259 7.43 7.11 -0.42
CA SER A 259 6.54 7.41 0.70
C SER A 259 5.75 6.18 1.14
N VAL A 260 5.67 5.98 2.45
CA VAL A 260 4.83 4.94 3.07
C VAL A 260 3.42 5.49 3.22
N GLY A 261 2.43 4.89 2.55
CA GLY A 261 1.02 5.29 2.64
C GLY A 261 0.12 4.56 1.63
N GLU A 262 -1.20 4.69 1.81
CA GLU A 262 -2.23 4.06 0.96
C GLU A 262 -2.20 4.54 -0.49
N ARG A 263 -1.73 5.77 -0.73
CA ARG A 263 -1.48 6.33 -2.05
C ARG A 263 -0.05 6.84 -2.13
N ARG A 264 0.75 6.19 -2.97
CA ARG A 264 2.06 6.73 -3.37
C ARG A 264 1.82 7.91 -4.29
N ARG A 265 2.63 8.95 -4.15
CA ARG A 265 2.59 10.11 -5.04
C ARG A 265 3.16 9.75 -6.41
N ASP A 266 2.67 10.45 -7.41
CA ASP A 266 3.15 10.33 -8.77
C ASP A 266 4.40 11.20 -8.93
N ARG A 267 5.36 10.74 -9.73
CA ARG A 267 6.53 11.54 -10.07
C ARG A 267 6.37 12.12 -11.46
N VAL A 268 6.46 13.44 -11.55
CA VAL A 268 6.16 14.19 -12.78
C VAL A 268 7.42 14.85 -13.32
N TYR A 269 7.62 14.71 -14.63
CA TYR A 269 8.68 15.32 -15.41
C TYR A 269 8.07 16.18 -16.50
N VAL A 270 8.54 17.41 -16.65
CA VAL A 270 8.04 18.34 -17.67
C VAL A 270 9.21 18.78 -18.53
N PHE A 271 9.12 18.53 -19.83
CA PHE A 271 10.13 18.87 -20.82
C PHE A 271 9.54 19.87 -21.81
N SER A 272 10.24 20.97 -22.08
CA SER A 272 9.83 21.90 -23.14
C SER A 272 10.18 21.33 -24.52
N LYS A 273 9.39 21.64 -25.54
CA LYS A 273 9.70 21.22 -26.91
C LYS A 273 11.08 21.69 -27.37
N GLU A 274 11.46 22.92 -27.05
CA GLU A 274 12.79 23.49 -27.32
C GLU A 274 13.93 22.62 -26.72
N THR A 275 13.81 22.23 -25.44
CA THR A 275 14.83 21.39 -24.78
C THR A 275 14.94 19.99 -25.38
N ILE A 276 13.83 19.45 -25.90
CA ILE A 276 13.81 18.14 -26.55
C ILE A 276 14.51 18.22 -27.91
N ASP A 277 14.23 19.26 -28.68
CA ASP A 277 14.84 19.47 -30.00
C ASP A 277 16.34 19.77 -29.92
N ALA A 278 16.78 20.41 -28.84
CA ALA A 278 18.19 20.64 -28.55
C ALA A 278 18.92 19.38 -28.05
N CYS A 279 18.20 18.29 -27.76
CA CYS A 279 18.79 17.07 -27.26
C CYS A 279 19.52 16.32 -28.38
N THR A 280 20.85 16.37 -28.33
CA THR A 280 21.72 15.60 -29.21
C THR A 280 22.58 14.69 -28.34
N ASP A 281 22.61 13.40 -28.64
CA ASP A 281 23.46 12.36 -28.00
C ASP A 281 23.09 11.92 -26.56
N ASP A 282 23.82 10.89 -26.07
CA ASP A 282 23.62 10.30 -24.74
C ASP A 282 23.94 11.25 -23.57
N ASN A 283 24.78 12.28 -23.77
CA ASN A 283 24.98 13.34 -22.78
C ASN A 283 23.79 14.31 -22.78
N GLY A 284 23.20 14.57 -23.95
CA GLY A 284 21.95 15.30 -24.09
C GLY A 284 20.82 14.69 -23.25
N ALA A 285 20.66 13.36 -23.29
CA ALA A 285 19.62 12.67 -22.53
C ALA A 285 19.74 12.85 -21.00
N ARG A 286 20.98 12.91 -20.47
CA ARG A 286 21.22 13.18 -19.04
C ARG A 286 20.92 14.64 -18.69
N GLN A 287 21.36 15.57 -19.54
CA GLN A 287 21.08 17.00 -19.34
C GLN A 287 19.58 17.30 -19.41
N LEU A 288 18.86 16.64 -20.32
CA LEU A 288 17.42 16.76 -20.47
C LEU A 288 16.69 16.37 -19.17
N LEU A 289 17.11 15.27 -18.55
CA LEU A 289 16.55 14.82 -17.27
C LEU A 289 16.87 15.79 -16.12
N GLU A 290 18.09 16.32 -16.05
CA GLU A 290 18.50 17.30 -15.03
C GLU A 290 17.70 18.62 -15.14
N GLN A 291 17.40 19.05 -16.37
CA GLN A 291 16.63 20.28 -16.63
C GLN A 291 15.15 20.12 -16.24
N ALA A 292 14.59 18.93 -16.36
CA ALA A 292 13.16 18.67 -16.13
C ALA A 292 12.70 18.76 -14.67
N LYS A 293 13.63 18.88 -13.70
CA LYS A 293 13.40 19.02 -12.24
C LYS A 293 12.14 18.28 -11.74
N PRO A 294 12.24 17.01 -11.34
CA PRO A 294 11.07 16.23 -10.94
C PRO A 294 10.35 16.82 -9.73
N TYR A 295 9.03 16.69 -9.73
CA TYR A 295 8.20 16.96 -8.55
C TYR A 295 7.23 15.80 -8.29
N TYR A 296 6.66 15.81 -7.08
CA TYR A 296 5.68 14.82 -6.65
C TYR A 296 4.28 15.44 -6.58
N PHE A 297 3.27 14.71 -7.02
CA PHE A 297 1.86 15.08 -6.88
C PHE A 297 1.07 13.98 -6.18
#